data_AF-A0A168D9S2-F1
#
_entry.id   AF-A0A168D9S2-F1
#
_cell.length_a   1.000
_cell.length_b   1.000
_cell.length_c   1.000
_cell.angle_alpha   90.00
_cell.angle_beta   90.00
_cell.angle_gamma   90.00
#
_symmetry.space_group_name_H-M   'P 1'
#
loop_
_entity.id
_entity.type
_entity.pdbx_description
1 polymer ?
#
loop_
_entity_poly.entity_id
_entity_poly.type
_entity_poly.pdbx_seq_one_letter_code
_entity_poly.pdbx_strand_id
1 'polypeptide(L)'
;MAPEANHDPVSVIIAAFFLYRYMAVAQGHDPEAITEWSKAVSNYVKEKRLDDLCAGRNPTATLALSRREEASPAMTHEKKTHMARLMLWTFYEDIFASIKGYGGALARHFVEKPERSREIYQYSCAELESVWGADYPEREILDDVENAPIISFLYEVITLYAEVNRAVSSPLDLPAAKSAVEEKIDKLEARSRSLIRLTTMNVQPRSRVMINADYMVPLFYALRIYCFRSFLSDDSLATPSPPAVQSSVSSILQLAQRSLSRGPLDPMQARFQWPLFMAGIETTDRIHKEWAHSKLRTASMSIAFQTIVCLEEETQRRTPMPLVRQLMDTKNSAIPM
;
A
#
# COMPACT_ATOMS: atom_id res chain seq x y z
N MET A 1 -22.44 3.92 10.71
CA MET A 1 -22.68 5.03 11.66
C MET A 1 -21.87 6.22 11.17
N ALA A 2 -22.51 7.24 10.60
CA ALA A 2 -21.79 8.42 10.10
C ALA A 2 -21.33 9.27 11.30
N PRO A 3 -20.09 9.80 11.31
CA PRO A 3 -19.62 10.64 12.40
C PRO A 3 -20.39 11.97 12.41
N GLU A 4 -21.07 12.29 13.51
CA GLU A 4 -21.73 13.57 13.73
C GLU A 4 -20.73 14.75 13.81
N ALA A 5 -21.22 15.96 13.58
CA ALA A 5 -20.42 17.18 13.36
C ALA A 5 -19.55 17.67 14.54
N ASN A 6 -19.66 17.06 15.73
CA ASN A 6 -18.98 17.49 16.96
C ASN A 6 -17.85 16.57 17.44
N HIS A 7 -17.45 15.57 16.65
CA HIS A 7 -16.35 14.68 17.04
C HIS A 7 -14.98 15.26 16.67
N ASP A 8 -14.03 15.09 17.57
CA ASP A 8 -12.62 15.38 17.33
C ASP A 8 -12.13 14.65 16.06
N PRO A 9 -11.63 15.37 15.03
CA PRO A 9 -11.24 14.77 13.76
C PRO A 9 -10.17 13.69 13.90
N VAL A 10 -9.25 13.84 14.87
CA VAL A 10 -8.22 12.84 15.14
C VAL A 10 -8.87 11.52 15.56
N SER A 11 -9.79 11.57 16.51
CA SER A 11 -10.54 10.38 16.98
C SER A 11 -11.30 9.67 15.86
N VAL A 12 -11.91 10.41 14.93
CA VAL A 12 -12.61 9.83 13.78
C VAL A 12 -11.65 9.10 12.84
N ILE A 13 -10.49 9.69 12.52
CA ILE A 13 -9.50 9.04 11.65
C ILE A 13 -8.84 7.84 12.34
N ILE A 14 -8.60 7.91 13.66
CA ILE A 14 -8.14 6.75 14.45
C ILE A 14 -9.15 5.60 14.33
N ALA A 15 -10.43 5.86 14.56
CA ALA A 15 -11.48 4.86 14.43
C ALA A 15 -11.51 4.27 13.02
N ALA A 16 -11.34 5.11 11.99
CA ALA A 16 -11.28 4.65 10.61
C ALA A 16 -10.10 3.72 10.34
N PHE A 17 -8.90 4.11 10.77
CA PHE A 17 -7.72 3.27 10.63
C PHE A 17 -7.92 1.90 11.31
N PHE A 18 -8.37 1.87 12.56
CA PHE A 18 -8.58 0.60 13.26
C PHE A 18 -9.68 -0.25 12.66
N LEU A 19 -10.76 0.35 12.14
CA LEU A 19 -11.80 -0.39 11.42
C LEU A 19 -11.25 -1.03 10.15
N TYR A 20 -10.42 -0.33 9.37
CA TYR A 20 -9.72 -0.95 8.23
C TYR A 20 -8.86 -2.14 8.67
N ARG A 21 -8.05 -1.97 9.72
CA ARG A 21 -7.19 -3.03 10.25
C ARG A 21 -7.99 -4.23 10.71
N TYR A 22 -9.12 -4.01 11.39
CA TYR A 22 -10.02 -5.06 11.83
C TYR A 22 -10.65 -5.78 10.63
N MET A 23 -11.22 -5.04 9.68
CA MET A 23 -11.86 -5.62 8.50
C MET A 23 -10.86 -6.37 7.60
N ALA A 24 -9.59 -5.97 7.58
CA ALA A 24 -8.55 -6.68 6.82
C ALA A 24 -8.27 -8.11 7.33
N VAL A 25 -8.60 -8.40 8.60
CA VAL A 25 -8.36 -9.71 9.23
C VAL A 25 -9.65 -10.43 9.66
N ALA A 26 -10.77 -9.71 9.76
CA ALA A 26 -12.05 -10.27 10.11
C ALA A 26 -12.50 -11.30 9.07
N GLN A 27 -13.00 -12.45 9.53
CA GLN A 27 -13.59 -13.43 8.63
C GLN A 27 -14.99 -12.97 8.19
N GLY A 28 -15.23 -12.93 6.88
CA GLY A 28 -16.56 -12.72 6.33
C GLY A 28 -17.10 -11.28 6.42
N HIS A 29 -16.23 -10.28 6.32
CA HIS A 29 -16.67 -8.89 6.13
C HIS A 29 -17.48 -8.74 4.85
N ASP A 30 -18.37 -7.74 4.84
CA ASP A 30 -19.15 -7.36 3.66
C ASP A 30 -18.35 -6.35 2.80
N PRO A 31 -17.99 -6.67 1.56
CA PRO A 31 -17.24 -5.77 0.66
C PRO A 31 -17.99 -4.49 0.34
N GLU A 32 -19.32 -4.56 0.27
CA GLU A 32 -20.16 -3.37 0.06
C GLU A 32 -20.03 -2.46 1.27
N ALA A 33 -20.04 -3.01 2.49
CA ALA A 33 -19.80 -2.24 3.71
C ALA A 33 -18.42 -1.57 3.73
N ILE A 34 -17.35 -2.24 3.26
CA ILE A 34 -16.02 -1.58 3.15
C ILE A 34 -16.03 -0.48 2.09
N THR A 35 -16.75 -0.69 0.99
CA THR A 35 -16.86 0.30 -0.08
C THR A 35 -17.60 1.54 0.40
N GLU A 36 -18.72 1.37 1.11
CA GLU A 36 -19.45 2.47 1.74
C GLU A 36 -18.63 3.14 2.85
N TRP A 37 -17.89 2.35 3.64
CA TRP A 37 -16.97 2.88 4.65
C TRP A 37 -15.91 3.78 4.02
N SER A 38 -15.26 3.32 2.95
CA SER A 38 -14.26 4.09 2.22
C SER A 38 -14.82 5.41 1.68
N LYS A 39 -16.04 5.39 1.11
CA LYS A 39 -16.73 6.61 0.68
C LYS A 39 -17.01 7.55 1.85
N ALA A 40 -17.48 7.03 2.98
CA ALA A 40 -17.78 7.83 4.17
C ALA A 40 -16.51 8.51 4.71
N VAL A 41 -15.39 7.80 4.81
CA VAL A 41 -14.10 8.36 5.23
C VAL A 41 -13.61 9.43 4.24
N SER A 42 -13.68 9.14 2.94
CA SER A 42 -13.30 10.10 1.88
C SER A 42 -14.15 11.39 1.94
N ASN A 43 -15.46 11.25 2.11
CA ASN A 43 -16.38 12.37 2.25
C ASN A 43 -16.09 13.19 3.52
N TYR A 44 -15.83 12.53 4.65
CA TYR A 44 -15.48 13.21 5.90
C TYR A 44 -14.18 14.01 5.76
N VAL A 45 -13.13 13.43 5.16
CA VAL A 45 -11.86 14.12 4.88
C VAL A 45 -12.09 15.37 4.01
N LYS A 46 -12.92 15.26 2.97
CA LYS A 46 -13.27 16.38 2.07
C LYS A 46 -14.08 17.46 2.78
N GLU A 47 -15.15 17.08 3.47
CA GLU A 47 -16.07 18.01 4.15
C GLU A 47 -15.35 18.81 5.23
N LYS A 48 -14.51 18.15 6.03
CA LYS A 48 -13.72 18.80 7.09
C LYS A 48 -12.41 19.40 6.58
N ARG A 49 -12.11 19.28 5.28
CA ARG A 49 -10.88 19.76 4.64
C ARG A 49 -9.62 19.30 5.37
N LEU A 50 -9.61 18.05 5.83
CA LEU A 50 -8.49 17.52 6.62
C LEU A 50 -7.21 17.45 5.79
N ASP A 51 -7.33 17.27 4.47
CA ASP A 51 -6.22 17.33 3.53
C ASP A 51 -5.55 18.70 3.53
N ASP A 52 -6.31 19.79 3.62
CA ASP A 52 -5.76 21.14 3.77
C ASP A 52 -5.18 21.38 5.17
N LEU A 53 -5.79 20.82 6.22
CA LEU A 53 -5.29 20.97 7.61
C LEU A 53 -3.97 20.23 7.85
N CYS A 54 -3.79 19.09 7.19
CA CYS A 54 -2.60 18.24 7.28
C CYS A 54 -1.54 18.56 6.22
N ALA A 55 -1.73 19.63 5.45
CA ALA A 55 -0.78 20.05 4.43
C ALA A 55 -0.37 21.50 4.66
N GLY A 56 0.93 21.73 4.88
CA GLY A 56 1.45 23.06 5.14
C GLY A 56 2.96 23.07 5.33
N ARG A 57 3.58 24.17 4.92
CA ARG A 57 5.04 24.41 4.99
C ARG A 57 5.55 24.21 6.42
N ASN A 58 6.70 23.53 6.54
CA ASN A 58 7.50 23.46 7.75
C ASN A 58 7.52 24.82 8.49
N PRO A 59 7.25 24.86 9.81
CA PRO A 59 7.40 26.08 10.62
C PRO A 59 8.82 26.64 10.70
N THR A 60 9.82 26.03 10.07
CA THR A 60 11.22 26.45 10.15
C THR A 60 11.60 27.65 9.26
N ALA A 61 10.66 28.37 8.66
CA ALA A 61 11.00 29.51 7.81
C ALA A 61 10.03 30.70 7.86
N THR A 62 9.38 31.02 8.98
CA THR A 62 8.91 32.40 9.23
C THR A 62 8.64 32.66 10.71
N LEU A 63 9.68 32.97 11.48
CA LEU A 63 9.47 33.86 12.64
C LEU A 63 9.15 35.24 12.09
N ALA A 64 7.94 35.72 12.37
CA ALA A 64 7.66 37.05 12.91
C ALA A 64 6.30 37.58 12.45
N LEU A 65 5.47 37.88 13.46
CA LEU A 65 4.39 38.86 13.43
C LEU A 65 3.20 38.52 12.53
N SER A 66 2.10 38.06 13.13
CA SER A 66 0.98 38.97 13.42
C SER A 66 -0.25 38.28 14.01
N ARG A 67 -0.84 39.02 14.94
CA ARG A 67 -2.26 39.10 15.29
C ARG A 67 -2.92 37.87 15.94
N ARG A 68 -3.00 38.01 17.27
CA ARG A 68 -3.92 37.33 18.18
C ARG A 68 -5.35 37.72 17.81
N GLU A 69 -6.02 36.90 17.02
CA GLU A 69 -7.48 36.93 16.86
C GLU A 69 -8.05 35.68 17.51
N GLU A 70 -9.10 35.89 18.30
CA GLU A 70 -9.85 34.87 19.03
C GLU A 70 -10.39 33.81 18.06
N ALA A 71 -9.86 32.60 18.13
CA ALA A 71 -10.28 31.48 17.31
C ALA A 71 -10.39 30.22 18.18
N SER A 72 -11.39 29.37 17.93
CA SER A 72 -11.50 28.00 18.44
C SER A 72 -10.12 27.38 18.66
N PRO A 73 -9.88 26.60 19.73
CA PRO A 73 -8.54 26.14 20.10
C PRO A 73 -7.87 25.53 18.85
N ALA A 74 -6.95 26.29 18.26
CA ALA A 74 -6.36 25.94 17.00
C ALA A 74 -5.66 24.59 17.19
N MET A 75 -5.93 23.63 16.30
CA MET A 75 -5.25 22.33 16.36
C MET A 75 -3.75 22.56 16.46
N THR A 76 -3.14 22.01 17.52
CA THR A 76 -1.72 22.15 17.78
C THR A 76 -0.91 21.47 16.66
N HIS A 77 0.35 21.86 16.51
CA HIS A 77 1.22 21.29 15.47
C HIS A 77 1.36 19.77 15.60
N GLU A 78 1.47 19.28 16.83
CA GLU A 78 1.58 17.86 17.16
C GLU A 78 0.32 17.10 16.76
N LYS A 79 -0.87 17.67 17.03
CA LYS A 79 -2.14 17.06 16.61
C LYS A 79 -2.28 16.99 15.08
N LYS A 80 -1.77 17.99 14.35
CA LYS A 80 -1.83 17.99 12.89
C LYS A 80 -0.86 16.97 12.28
N THR A 81 0.37 16.86 12.77
CA THR A 81 1.34 15.87 12.29
C THR A 81 0.88 14.44 12.61
N HIS A 82 0.29 14.23 13.80
CA HIS A 82 -0.34 12.96 14.15
C HIS A 82 -1.53 12.62 13.24
N MET A 83 -2.41 13.59 12.97
CA MET A 83 -3.52 13.40 12.03
C MET A 83 -3.02 13.09 10.61
N ALA A 84 -1.97 13.77 10.14
CA ALA A 84 -1.36 13.49 8.83
C ALA A 84 -0.84 12.05 8.75
N ARG A 85 -0.18 11.56 9.82
CA ARG A 85 0.29 10.17 9.91
C ARG A 85 -0.85 9.16 9.87
N LEU A 86 -1.92 9.40 10.63
CA LEU A 86 -3.10 8.54 10.63
C LEU A 86 -3.84 8.55 9.29
N MET A 87 -3.95 9.71 8.64
CA MET A 87 -4.51 9.83 7.30
C MET A 87 -3.70 9.05 6.29
N LEU A 88 -2.35 9.10 6.36
CA LEU A 88 -1.47 8.33 5.50
C LEU A 88 -1.64 6.82 5.68
N TRP A 89 -1.73 6.34 6.93
CA TRP A 89 -1.97 4.93 7.20
C TRP A 89 -3.35 4.48 6.73
N THR A 90 -4.39 5.29 6.96
CA THR A 90 -5.74 5.02 6.47
C THR A 90 -5.78 4.97 4.94
N PHE A 91 -5.06 5.89 4.28
CA PHE A 91 -4.87 5.90 2.84
C PHE A 91 -4.23 4.60 2.33
N TYR A 92 -3.18 4.09 2.99
CA TYR A 92 -2.57 2.81 2.61
C TYR A 92 -3.54 1.63 2.75
N GLU A 93 -4.27 1.56 3.87
CA GLU A 93 -5.25 0.49 4.05
C GLU A 93 -6.38 0.55 3.01
N ASP A 94 -6.83 1.75 2.63
CA ASP A 94 -7.82 1.92 1.57
C ASP A 94 -7.29 1.50 0.19
N ILE A 95 -5.99 1.66 -0.07
CA ILE A 95 -5.33 1.12 -1.27
C ILE A 95 -5.30 -0.41 -1.23
N PHE A 96 -4.90 -1.00 -0.11
CA PHE A 96 -4.86 -2.47 0.04
C PHE A 96 -6.25 -3.11 0.02
N ALA A 97 -7.28 -2.38 0.42
CA ALA A 97 -8.68 -2.75 0.17
C ALA A 97 -8.98 -2.71 -1.34
N SER A 98 -8.60 -1.61 -2.02
CA SER A 98 -8.90 -1.40 -3.44
C SER A 98 -8.28 -2.45 -4.36
N ILE A 99 -7.04 -2.90 -4.10
CA ILE A 99 -6.43 -3.99 -4.87
C ILE A 99 -7.20 -5.32 -4.74
N LYS A 100 -7.96 -5.49 -3.65
CA LYS A 100 -8.82 -6.66 -3.41
C LYS A 100 -10.21 -6.53 -4.02
N GLY A 101 -10.56 -5.36 -4.58
CA GLY A 101 -11.81 -5.12 -5.30
C GLY A 101 -12.85 -4.29 -4.55
N TYR A 102 -12.55 -3.80 -3.35
CA TYR A 102 -13.48 -3.01 -2.55
C TYR A 102 -12.81 -1.75 -1.98
N GLY A 103 -13.58 -0.73 -1.58
CA GLY A 103 -13.01 0.54 -1.10
C GLY A 103 -12.28 1.36 -2.19
N GLY A 104 -11.24 2.11 -1.81
CA GLY A 104 -10.44 2.92 -2.72
C GLY A 104 -10.94 4.36 -2.97
N ALA A 105 -12.00 4.81 -2.30
CA ALA A 105 -12.52 6.16 -2.46
C ALA A 105 -11.66 7.23 -1.80
N LEU A 106 -11.00 6.92 -0.68
CA LEU A 106 -10.00 7.80 -0.06
C LEU A 106 -8.72 7.79 -0.89
N ALA A 107 -8.30 6.61 -1.34
CA ALA A 107 -7.14 6.46 -2.22
C ALA A 107 -7.26 7.32 -3.49
N ARG A 108 -8.43 7.27 -4.14
CA ARG A 108 -8.73 8.08 -5.32
C ARG A 108 -8.61 9.58 -5.07
N HIS A 109 -9.17 10.07 -3.96
CA HIS A 109 -9.08 11.49 -3.57
C HIS A 109 -7.62 11.96 -3.45
N PHE A 110 -6.76 11.14 -2.85
CA PHE A 110 -5.35 11.47 -2.64
C PHE A 110 -4.56 11.47 -3.97
N VAL A 111 -4.77 10.48 -4.85
CA VAL A 111 -4.06 10.44 -6.13
C VAL A 111 -4.54 11.50 -7.13
N GLU A 112 -5.76 12.01 -6.99
CA GLU A 112 -6.26 13.17 -7.76
C GLU A 112 -5.55 14.47 -7.37
N LYS A 113 -4.95 14.53 -6.17
CA LYS A 113 -4.19 15.68 -5.66
C LYS A 113 -2.75 15.26 -5.27
N PRO A 114 -1.89 14.89 -6.24
CA PRO A 114 -0.59 14.27 -5.94
C PRO A 114 0.35 15.17 -5.12
N GLU A 115 0.37 16.48 -5.42
CA GLU A 115 1.19 17.44 -4.65
C GLU A 115 0.71 17.55 -3.21
N ARG A 116 -0.61 17.63 -3.00
CA ARG A 116 -1.20 17.70 -1.67
C ARG A 116 -0.92 16.44 -0.86
N SER A 117 -1.07 15.27 -1.47
CA SER A 117 -0.78 13.98 -0.82
C SER A 117 0.69 13.87 -0.43
N ARG A 118 1.59 14.40 -1.27
CA ARG A 118 3.02 14.47 -0.97
C ARG A 118 3.32 15.40 0.21
N GLU A 119 2.65 16.55 0.30
CA GLU A 119 2.76 17.45 1.44
C GLU A 119 2.30 16.78 2.73
N ILE A 120 1.16 16.07 2.71
CA ILE A 120 0.67 15.31 3.87
C ILE A 120 1.67 14.24 4.28
N TYR A 121 2.24 13.50 3.32
CA TYR A 121 3.30 12.52 3.57
C TYR A 121 4.50 13.17 4.27
N GLN A 122 5.04 14.26 3.72
CA GLN A 122 6.18 14.98 4.29
C GLN A 122 5.88 15.48 5.71
N TYR A 123 4.69 16.03 5.91
CA TYR A 123 4.24 16.54 7.19
C TYR A 123 4.07 15.41 8.23
N SER A 124 3.65 14.22 7.78
CA SER A 124 3.55 13.04 8.64
C SER A 124 4.90 12.50 9.11
N CYS A 125 6.00 12.76 8.38
CA CYS A 125 7.33 12.25 8.74
C CYS A 125 7.84 12.85 10.05
N ALA A 126 7.45 14.08 10.38
CA ALA A 126 7.89 14.79 11.58
C ALA A 126 7.07 14.45 12.85
N GLU A 127 6.13 13.49 12.80
CA GLU A 127 5.17 13.23 13.87
C GLU A 127 5.81 12.89 15.22
N LEU A 128 6.74 11.93 15.25
CA LEU A 128 7.38 11.51 16.49
C LEU A 128 8.22 12.63 17.12
N GLU A 129 9.06 13.28 16.30
CA GLU A 129 9.86 14.44 16.73
C GLU A 129 8.96 15.59 17.21
N SER A 130 7.83 15.84 16.55
CA SER A 130 6.88 16.89 16.95
C SER A 130 6.24 16.59 18.31
N VAL A 131 5.92 15.33 18.60
CA VAL A 131 5.29 14.91 19.86
C VAL A 131 6.28 14.92 21.02
N TRP A 132 7.51 14.46 20.80
CA TRP A 132 8.53 14.34 21.84
C TRP A 132 9.37 15.61 22.02
N GLY A 133 9.42 16.49 21.02
CA GLY A 133 10.15 17.74 21.08
C GLY A 133 11.61 17.55 21.49
N ALA A 134 12.05 18.29 22.50
CA ALA A 134 13.42 18.22 23.01
C ALA A 134 13.78 16.85 23.64
N ASP A 135 12.79 16.04 24.01
CA ASP A 135 12.99 14.70 24.56
C ASP A 135 13.11 13.62 23.47
N TYR A 136 13.01 13.99 22.18
CA TYR A 136 13.15 13.04 21.08
C TYR A 136 14.60 12.51 21.01
N PRO A 137 14.84 11.19 21.16
CA PRO A 137 16.20 10.70 21.32
C PRO A 137 17.05 10.90 20.05
N GLU A 138 18.30 11.35 20.22
CA GLU A 138 19.24 11.58 19.10
C GLU A 138 19.42 10.34 18.19
N ARG A 139 19.39 9.14 18.78
CA ARG A 139 19.46 7.87 18.02
C ARG A 139 18.27 7.67 17.08
N GLU A 140 17.08 8.16 17.45
CA GLU A 140 15.88 8.06 16.61
C GLU A 140 15.92 9.12 15.50
N ILE A 141 16.48 10.32 15.77
CA ILE A 141 16.76 11.32 14.72
C ILE A 141 17.68 10.73 13.64
N LEU A 142 18.77 10.07 14.05
CA LEU A 142 19.68 9.40 13.12
C LEU A 142 18.95 8.30 12.34
N ASP A 143 18.13 7.49 13.01
CA ASP A 143 17.36 6.44 12.34
C ASP A 143 16.36 7.00 11.33
N ASP A 144 15.66 8.09 11.65
CA ASP A 144 14.72 8.75 10.75
C ASP A 144 15.43 9.24 9.49
N VAL A 145 16.59 9.87 9.64
CA VAL A 145 17.41 10.34 8.51
C VAL A 145 17.89 9.16 7.65
N GLU A 146 18.39 8.09 8.27
CA GLU A 146 18.87 6.90 7.57
C GLU A 146 17.76 6.14 6.83
N ASN A 147 16.55 6.08 7.40
CA ASN A 147 15.42 5.33 6.83
C ASN A 147 14.51 6.18 5.94
N ALA A 148 14.58 7.51 5.98
CA ALA A 148 13.76 8.40 5.17
C ALA A 148 13.74 8.02 3.67
N PRO A 149 14.86 7.67 3.02
CA PRO A 149 14.84 7.29 1.60
C PRO A 149 14.03 6.03 1.32
N ILE A 150 14.13 4.98 2.16
CA ILE A 150 13.41 3.73 1.93
C ILE A 150 11.92 3.86 2.29
N ILE A 151 11.58 4.67 3.30
CA ILE A 151 10.18 5.00 3.63
C ILE A 151 9.54 5.83 2.51
N SER A 152 10.26 6.80 1.94
CA SER A 152 9.79 7.57 0.78
C SER A 152 9.57 6.68 -0.43
N PHE A 153 10.48 5.73 -0.67
CA PHE A 153 10.29 4.72 -1.72
C PHE A 153 9.00 3.93 -1.50
N LEU A 154 8.73 3.45 -0.28
CA LEU A 154 7.49 2.73 0.03
C LEU A 154 6.24 3.58 -0.23
N TYR A 155 6.24 4.85 0.17
CA TYR A 155 5.12 5.76 -0.09
C TYR A 155 4.81 5.85 -1.60
N GLU A 156 5.84 5.99 -2.43
CA GLU A 156 5.68 6.06 -3.87
C GLU A 156 5.19 4.72 -4.46
N VAL A 157 5.72 3.59 -3.99
CA VAL A 157 5.26 2.24 -4.38
C VAL A 157 3.77 2.07 -4.08
N ILE A 158 3.34 2.37 -2.85
CA ILE A 158 1.95 2.20 -2.45
C ILE A 158 1.04 3.14 -3.26
N THR A 159 1.45 4.39 -3.47
CA THR A 159 0.68 5.35 -4.28
C THR A 159 0.47 4.86 -5.72
N LEU A 160 1.47 4.20 -6.31
CA LEU A 160 1.35 3.65 -7.67
C LEU A 160 0.33 2.52 -7.79
N TYR A 161 0.04 1.75 -6.72
CA TYR A 161 -1.09 0.80 -6.74
C TYR A 161 -2.43 1.51 -6.95
N ALA A 162 -2.64 2.64 -6.28
CA ALA A 162 -3.84 3.45 -6.47
C ALA A 162 -3.92 4.04 -7.89
N GLU A 163 -2.78 4.45 -8.44
CA GLU A 163 -2.71 4.92 -9.83
C GLU A 163 -3.06 3.83 -10.85
N VAL A 164 -2.55 2.59 -10.67
CA VAL A 164 -2.95 1.44 -11.49
C VAL A 164 -4.46 1.24 -11.42
N ASN A 165 -5.04 1.22 -10.21
CA ASN A 165 -6.48 1.02 -10.03
C ASN A 165 -7.31 2.12 -10.71
N ARG A 166 -6.87 3.37 -10.59
CA ARG A 166 -7.51 4.52 -11.25
C ARG A 166 -7.45 4.41 -12.77
N ALA A 167 -6.27 4.08 -13.32
CA ALA A 167 -6.06 3.93 -14.75
C ALA A 167 -6.96 2.83 -15.35
N VAL A 168 -7.07 1.69 -14.67
CA VAL A 168 -7.93 0.58 -15.12
C VAL A 168 -9.42 0.89 -14.97
N SER A 169 -9.80 1.70 -13.98
CA SER A 169 -11.20 2.09 -13.76
C SER A 169 -11.69 3.19 -14.71
N SER A 170 -10.77 3.88 -15.39
CA SER A 170 -11.07 4.95 -16.35
C SER A 170 -10.76 4.47 -17.77
N PRO A 171 -11.73 3.89 -18.49
CA PRO A 171 -11.49 3.24 -19.79
C PRO A 171 -11.12 4.21 -20.93
N LEU A 172 -11.18 5.53 -20.68
CA LEU A 172 -10.73 6.53 -21.63
C LEU A 172 -9.21 6.41 -21.83
N ASP A 173 -8.82 5.96 -23.02
CA ASP A 173 -7.42 5.78 -23.46
C ASP A 173 -6.58 4.90 -22.52
N LEU A 174 -7.06 3.68 -22.30
CA LEU A 174 -6.36 2.67 -21.49
C LEU A 174 -4.89 2.44 -21.93
N PRO A 175 -4.53 2.43 -23.24
CA PRO A 175 -3.13 2.31 -23.65
C PRO A 175 -2.24 3.47 -23.19
N ALA A 176 -2.71 4.73 -23.28
CA ALA A 176 -1.95 5.86 -22.77
C ALA A 176 -1.85 5.83 -21.25
N ALA A 177 -2.95 5.49 -20.56
CA ALA A 177 -2.98 5.36 -19.10
C ALA A 177 -2.00 4.27 -18.60
N LYS A 178 -1.96 3.11 -19.29
CA LYS A 178 -0.98 2.05 -19.05
C LYS A 178 0.45 2.58 -19.19
N SER A 179 0.76 3.18 -20.33
CA SER A 179 2.11 3.67 -20.63
C SER A 179 2.58 4.70 -19.61
N ALA A 180 1.69 5.60 -19.17
CA ALA A 180 2.01 6.60 -18.16
C ALA A 180 2.32 5.99 -16.78
N VAL A 181 1.60 4.94 -16.38
CA VAL A 181 1.86 4.23 -15.12
C VAL A 181 3.16 3.42 -15.21
N GLU A 182 3.40 2.71 -16.31
CA GLU A 182 4.64 1.96 -16.54
C GLU A 182 5.86 2.90 -16.53
N GLU A 183 5.78 4.06 -17.17
CA GLU A 183 6.84 5.07 -17.14
C GLU A 183 7.15 5.55 -15.70
N LYS A 184 6.13 5.73 -14.86
CA LYS A 184 6.32 6.10 -13.45
C LYS A 184 7.00 4.99 -12.65
N ILE A 185 6.63 3.73 -12.87
CA ILE A 185 7.26 2.56 -12.24
C ILE A 185 8.74 2.49 -12.64
N ASP A 186 9.06 2.66 -13.93
CA ASP A 186 10.43 2.61 -14.43
C ASP A 186 11.29 3.79 -13.92
N LYS A 187 10.72 5.00 -13.86
CA LYS A 187 11.37 6.16 -13.22
C LYS A 187 11.63 5.92 -11.73
N LEU A 188 10.70 5.28 -11.01
CA LEU A 188 10.89 4.91 -9.61
C LEU A 188 12.02 3.89 -9.45
N GLU A 189 12.09 2.88 -10.30
CA GLU A 189 13.19 1.91 -10.27
C GLU A 189 14.54 2.56 -10.52
N ALA A 190 14.64 3.39 -11.56
CA ALA A 190 15.89 4.03 -11.96
C ALA A 190 16.46 4.90 -10.84
N ARG A 191 15.61 5.70 -10.17
CA ARG A 191 16.04 6.56 -9.07
C ARG A 191 16.32 5.81 -7.76
N SER A 192 15.63 4.68 -7.53
CA SER A 192 15.76 3.90 -6.29
C SER A 192 16.69 2.69 -6.43
N ARG A 193 17.49 2.61 -7.50
CA ARG A 193 18.41 1.49 -7.78
C ARG A 193 19.35 1.18 -6.61
N SER A 194 19.86 2.21 -5.92
CA SER A 194 20.73 2.03 -4.74
C SER A 194 19.99 1.37 -3.57
N LEU A 195 18.74 1.77 -3.32
CA LEU A 195 17.88 1.19 -2.29
C LEU A 195 17.54 -0.27 -2.61
N ILE A 196 17.19 -0.56 -3.87
CA ILE A 196 16.92 -1.92 -4.34
C ILE A 196 18.17 -2.80 -4.15
N ARG A 197 19.37 -2.28 -4.43
CA ARG A 197 20.63 -3.01 -4.26
C ARG A 197 20.94 -3.38 -2.81
N LEU A 198 20.37 -2.69 -1.80
CA LEU A 198 20.52 -3.10 -0.39
C LEU A 198 20.03 -4.53 -0.15
N THR A 199 19.04 -4.97 -0.94
CA THR A 199 18.49 -6.33 -0.85
C THR A 199 19.45 -7.41 -1.35
N THR A 200 20.47 -7.08 -2.14
CA THR A 200 21.45 -8.06 -2.63
C THR A 200 22.72 -8.10 -1.79
N MET A 201 22.90 -7.15 -0.87
CA MET A 201 24.05 -7.10 0.02
C MET A 201 23.98 -8.21 1.09
N ASN A 202 25.09 -8.92 1.27
CA ASN A 202 25.24 -10.00 2.25
C ASN A 202 25.85 -9.56 3.59
N VAL A 203 25.78 -8.27 3.93
CA VAL A 203 26.32 -7.73 5.18
C VAL A 203 25.49 -8.22 6.38
N GLN A 204 26.17 -8.62 7.46
CA GLN A 204 25.59 -9.05 8.73
C GLN A 204 26.30 -8.36 9.92
N PRO A 205 25.58 -7.99 10.99
CA PRO A 205 24.11 -7.96 11.07
C PRO A 205 23.52 -6.95 10.09
N ARG A 206 22.29 -7.20 9.62
CA ARG A 206 21.62 -6.23 8.73
C ARG A 206 21.23 -4.97 9.52
N SER A 207 21.50 -3.81 8.95
CA SER A 207 21.01 -2.53 9.48
C SER A 207 19.49 -2.42 9.29
N ARG A 208 18.86 -1.50 10.03
CA ARG A 208 17.41 -1.24 9.94
C ARG A 208 16.97 -0.87 8.53
N VAL A 209 17.74 -0.03 7.82
CA VAL A 209 17.46 0.31 6.40
C VAL A 209 17.53 -0.91 5.48
N MET A 210 18.44 -1.85 5.72
CA MET A 210 18.56 -3.09 4.93
C MET A 210 17.41 -4.07 5.22
N ILE A 211 16.95 -4.14 6.47
CA ILE A 211 15.74 -4.87 6.85
C ILE A 211 14.52 -4.21 6.20
N ASN A 212 14.49 -2.87 6.18
CA ASN A 212 13.44 -2.10 5.51
C ASN A 212 13.38 -2.39 4.01
N ALA A 213 14.53 -2.38 3.34
CA ALA A 213 14.62 -2.77 1.94
C ALA A 213 14.15 -4.21 1.69
N ASP A 214 14.51 -5.16 2.56
CA ASP A 214 14.14 -6.58 2.42
C ASP A 214 12.62 -6.80 2.36
N TYR A 215 11.78 -5.90 2.90
CA TYR A 215 10.31 -6.01 2.80
C TYR A 215 9.64 -4.97 1.89
N MET A 216 10.18 -3.75 1.76
CA MET A 216 9.58 -2.71 0.93
C MET A 216 9.81 -2.96 -0.57
N VAL A 217 10.97 -3.52 -0.94
CA VAL A 217 11.30 -3.81 -2.34
C VAL A 217 10.45 -4.95 -2.93
N PRO A 218 10.11 -6.03 -2.20
CA PRO A 218 9.11 -7.00 -2.66
C PRO A 218 7.75 -6.39 -3.02
N LEU A 219 7.29 -5.33 -2.33
CA LEU A 219 6.06 -4.63 -2.70
C LEU A 219 6.19 -3.92 -4.06
N PHE A 220 7.37 -3.36 -4.37
CA PHE A 220 7.64 -2.78 -5.69
C PHE A 220 7.63 -3.85 -6.80
N TYR A 221 8.24 -5.01 -6.56
CA TYR A 221 8.18 -6.11 -7.52
C TYR A 221 6.75 -6.62 -7.71
N ALA A 222 5.98 -6.69 -6.63
CA ALA A 222 4.57 -7.07 -6.69
C ALA A 222 3.73 -6.03 -7.45
N LEU A 223 4.07 -4.74 -7.35
CA LEU A 223 3.42 -3.66 -8.10
C LEU A 223 3.64 -3.86 -9.60
N ARG A 224 4.85 -4.25 -10.03
CA ARG A 224 5.12 -4.52 -11.43
C ARG A 224 4.32 -5.70 -11.97
N ILE A 225 4.22 -6.80 -11.22
CA ILE A 225 3.37 -7.95 -11.59
C ILE A 225 1.91 -7.51 -11.63
N TYR A 226 1.45 -6.77 -10.62
CA TYR A 226 0.08 -6.28 -10.52
C TYR A 226 -0.30 -5.36 -11.68
N CYS A 227 0.58 -4.41 -12.02
CA CYS A 227 0.40 -3.50 -13.16
C CYS A 227 0.28 -4.31 -14.46
N PHE A 228 1.22 -5.22 -14.72
CA PHE A 228 1.19 -6.08 -15.91
C PHE A 228 -0.14 -6.82 -16.03
N ARG A 229 -0.56 -7.55 -14.99
CA ARG A 229 -1.80 -8.32 -14.99
C ARG A 229 -3.06 -7.45 -15.11
N SER A 230 -3.05 -6.25 -14.53
CA SER A 230 -4.21 -5.35 -14.51
C SER A 230 -4.52 -4.73 -15.87
N PHE A 231 -3.55 -4.67 -16.78
CA PHE A 231 -3.71 -4.13 -18.13
C PHE A 231 -3.76 -5.21 -19.23
N LEU A 232 -3.87 -6.49 -18.87
CA LEU A 232 -4.10 -7.55 -19.85
C LEU A 232 -5.53 -7.46 -20.41
N SER A 233 -5.66 -7.52 -21.73
CA SER A 233 -6.94 -7.84 -22.38
C SER A 233 -7.20 -9.35 -22.31
N ASP A 234 -8.46 -9.77 -22.52
CA ASP A 234 -8.83 -11.18 -22.51
C ASP A 234 -8.02 -12.02 -23.50
N ASP A 235 -7.75 -11.47 -24.69
CA ASP A 235 -6.93 -12.12 -25.73
C ASP A 235 -5.45 -12.27 -25.29
N SER A 236 -4.99 -11.44 -24.36
CA SER A 236 -3.59 -11.42 -23.91
C SER A 236 -3.33 -12.28 -22.68
N LEU A 237 -4.34 -12.93 -22.09
CA LEU A 237 -4.19 -13.70 -20.84
C LEU A 237 -3.23 -14.89 -20.96
N ALA A 238 -3.06 -15.44 -22.17
CA ALA A 238 -2.12 -16.52 -22.47
C ALA A 238 -0.69 -16.04 -22.75
N THR A 239 -0.45 -14.73 -22.85
CA THR A 239 0.86 -14.21 -23.28
C THR A 239 1.95 -14.49 -22.25
N PRO A 240 3.18 -14.87 -22.64
CA PRO A 240 4.27 -15.03 -21.69
C PRO A 240 4.55 -13.73 -20.92
N SER A 241 4.91 -13.88 -19.65
CA SER A 241 5.27 -12.74 -18.82
C SER A 241 6.54 -12.06 -19.36
N PRO A 242 6.60 -10.72 -19.47
CA PRO A 242 7.80 -10.02 -19.89
C PRO A 242 9.00 -10.28 -18.96
N PRO A 243 10.26 -10.17 -19.43
CA PRO A 243 11.45 -10.44 -18.61
C PRO A 243 11.51 -9.66 -17.30
N ALA A 244 11.04 -8.41 -17.30
CA ALA A 244 10.98 -7.58 -16.09
C ALA A 244 10.00 -8.14 -15.04
N VAL A 245 8.88 -8.73 -15.47
CA VAL A 245 7.90 -9.39 -14.59
C VAL A 245 8.47 -10.70 -14.05
N GLN A 246 9.09 -11.52 -14.91
CA GLN A 246 9.76 -12.76 -14.49
C GLN A 246 10.88 -12.51 -13.46
N SER A 247 11.67 -11.44 -13.67
CA SER A 247 12.71 -11.00 -12.74
C SER A 247 12.12 -10.56 -11.40
N SER A 248 10.96 -9.90 -11.43
CA SER A 248 10.21 -9.48 -10.23
C SER A 248 9.71 -10.69 -9.44
N VAL A 249 9.14 -11.70 -10.11
CA VAL A 249 8.72 -12.97 -9.49
C VAL A 249 9.90 -13.64 -8.78
N SER A 250 11.02 -13.81 -9.50
CA SER A 250 12.23 -14.45 -8.96
C SER A 250 12.77 -13.69 -7.74
N SER A 251 12.80 -12.37 -7.82
CA SER A 251 13.28 -11.51 -6.73
C SER A 251 12.39 -11.61 -5.49
N ILE A 252 11.07 -11.62 -5.64
CA ILE A 252 10.14 -11.80 -4.51
C ILE A 252 10.39 -13.15 -3.83
N LEU A 253 10.44 -14.24 -4.61
CA LEU A 253 10.61 -15.59 -4.06
C LEU A 253 11.93 -15.72 -3.29
N GLN A 254 13.04 -15.23 -3.84
CA GLN A 254 14.35 -15.24 -3.17
C GLN A 254 14.37 -14.39 -1.90
N LEU A 255 13.84 -13.17 -1.96
CA LEU A 255 13.79 -12.27 -0.80
C LEU A 255 12.90 -12.82 0.30
N ALA A 256 11.74 -13.36 -0.06
CA ALA A 256 10.82 -13.98 0.89
C ALA A 256 11.44 -15.23 1.52
N GLN A 257 12.06 -16.11 0.72
CA GLN A 257 12.73 -17.30 1.25
C GLN A 257 13.81 -16.92 2.25
N ARG A 258 14.70 -16.00 1.89
CA ARG A 258 15.79 -15.54 2.76
C ARG A 258 15.26 -14.88 4.04
N SER A 259 14.24 -14.04 3.92
CA SER A 259 13.71 -13.29 5.07
C SER A 259 12.95 -14.21 6.02
N LEU A 260 12.07 -15.06 5.51
CA LEU A 260 11.26 -15.98 6.31
C LEU A 260 12.08 -17.12 6.95
N SER A 261 13.25 -17.45 6.39
CA SER A 261 14.16 -18.45 6.97
C SER A 261 14.89 -17.97 8.23
N ARG A 262 14.90 -16.65 8.52
CA ARG A 262 15.57 -16.07 9.70
C ARG A 262 14.77 -16.24 11.01
N GLY A 263 13.66 -16.97 10.97
CA GLY A 263 12.78 -17.23 12.11
C GLY A 263 11.49 -16.40 12.07
N PRO A 264 10.53 -16.69 12.98
CA PRO A 264 9.24 -16.01 13.04
C PRO A 264 9.40 -14.62 13.66
N LEU A 265 9.93 -13.66 12.89
CA LEU A 265 9.65 -12.26 13.18
C LEU A 265 8.23 -11.98 12.69
N ASP A 266 7.27 -12.01 13.62
CA ASP A 266 5.82 -11.92 13.39
C ASP A 266 5.39 -10.79 12.42
N PRO A 267 5.98 -9.57 12.44
CA PRO A 267 5.62 -8.52 11.48
C PRO A 267 6.00 -8.84 10.04
N MET A 268 7.03 -9.67 9.83
CA MET A 268 7.61 -9.90 8.50
C MET A 268 6.73 -10.83 7.66
N GLN A 269 6.07 -11.80 8.28
CA GLN A 269 5.16 -12.70 7.58
C GLN A 269 3.95 -11.97 7.00
N ALA A 270 3.38 -11.04 7.77
CA ALA A 270 2.26 -10.21 7.33
C ALA A 270 2.63 -9.32 6.13
N ARG A 271 3.87 -8.80 6.09
CA ARG A 271 4.35 -7.90 5.02
C ARG A 271 4.57 -8.62 3.67
N PHE A 272 4.83 -9.92 3.69
CA PHE A 272 5.06 -10.71 2.47
C PHE A 272 3.78 -11.29 1.86
N GLN A 273 2.62 -11.17 2.51
CA GLN A 273 1.37 -11.77 2.05
C GLN A 273 1.03 -11.38 0.60
N TRP A 274 0.96 -10.08 0.31
CA TRP A 274 0.64 -9.59 -1.03
C TRP A 274 1.74 -9.89 -2.07
N PRO A 275 3.04 -9.62 -1.81
CA PRO A 275 4.09 -10.01 -2.74
C PRO A 275 4.11 -11.51 -3.08
N LEU A 276 3.96 -12.38 -2.07
CA LEU A 276 3.94 -13.83 -2.29
C LEU A 276 2.71 -14.29 -3.06
N PHE A 277 1.53 -13.69 -2.80
CA PHE A 277 0.34 -13.96 -3.58
C PHE A 277 0.58 -13.64 -5.07
N MET A 278 1.05 -12.44 -5.38
CA MET A 278 1.30 -12.01 -6.75
C MET A 278 2.39 -12.83 -7.45
N ALA A 279 3.50 -13.13 -6.77
CA ALA A 279 4.56 -13.96 -7.32
C ALA A 279 4.12 -15.41 -7.52
N GLY A 280 3.33 -15.96 -6.59
CA GLY A 280 2.88 -17.34 -6.65
C GLY A 280 1.82 -17.60 -7.72
N ILE A 281 0.94 -16.65 -8.04
CA ILE A 281 0.00 -16.78 -9.18
C ILE A 281 0.65 -16.45 -10.53
N GLU A 282 1.86 -15.87 -10.53
CA GLU A 282 2.57 -15.53 -11.78
C GLU A 282 3.68 -16.54 -12.11
N THR A 283 4.21 -17.27 -11.13
CA THR A 283 5.24 -18.29 -11.36
C THR A 283 4.68 -19.52 -12.07
N THR A 284 5.43 -20.06 -13.02
CA THR A 284 5.09 -21.31 -13.71
C THR A 284 5.62 -22.55 -12.98
N ASP A 285 6.51 -22.37 -12.01
CA ASP A 285 7.12 -23.45 -11.22
C ASP A 285 6.17 -23.91 -10.11
N ARG A 286 5.71 -25.16 -10.22
CA ARG A 286 4.80 -25.79 -9.27
C ARG A 286 5.35 -25.83 -7.84
N ILE A 287 6.65 -26.06 -7.65
CA ILE A 287 7.28 -26.08 -6.32
C ILE A 287 7.21 -24.68 -5.71
N HIS A 288 7.46 -23.63 -6.51
CA HIS A 288 7.33 -22.27 -6.04
C HIS A 288 5.87 -21.88 -5.74
N LYS A 289 4.89 -22.36 -6.51
CA LYS A 289 3.46 -22.14 -6.21
C LYS A 289 3.07 -22.77 -4.87
N GLU A 290 3.40 -24.04 -4.67
CA GLU A 290 3.12 -24.78 -3.42
C GLU A 290 3.82 -24.13 -2.22
N TRP A 291 5.08 -23.70 -2.40
CA TRP A 291 5.80 -22.99 -1.35
C TRP A 291 5.16 -21.64 -1.02
N ALA A 292 4.82 -20.81 -2.01
CA ALA A 292 4.18 -19.52 -1.80
C ALA A 292 2.84 -19.68 -1.07
N HIS A 293 2.02 -20.65 -1.50
CA HIS A 293 0.76 -21.02 -0.86
C HIS A 293 0.94 -21.36 0.63
N SER A 294 1.96 -22.15 0.96
CA SER A 294 2.26 -22.55 2.35
C SER A 294 2.61 -21.37 3.28
N LYS A 295 2.90 -20.20 2.72
CA LYS A 295 3.25 -18.97 3.48
C LYS A 295 2.09 -17.98 3.58
N LEU A 296 0.97 -18.23 2.90
CA LEU A 296 -0.22 -17.40 3.02
C LEU A 296 -0.94 -17.70 4.35
N ARG A 297 -1.35 -16.65 5.06
CA ARG A 297 -1.84 -16.73 6.44
C ARG A 297 -3.35 -16.57 6.57
N THR A 298 -3.98 -15.81 5.69
CA THR A 298 -5.43 -15.63 5.73
C THR A 298 -6.14 -16.70 4.91
N ALA A 299 -7.22 -17.26 5.46
CA ALA A 299 -8.01 -18.28 4.77
C ALA A 299 -8.53 -17.78 3.41
N SER A 300 -9.02 -16.55 3.35
CA SER A 300 -9.50 -15.94 2.10
C SER A 300 -8.42 -15.89 1.02
N MET A 301 -7.23 -15.41 1.35
CA MET A 301 -6.14 -15.28 0.37
C MET A 301 -5.58 -16.65 -0.02
N SER A 302 -5.56 -17.62 0.91
CA SER A 302 -5.14 -18.99 0.65
C SER A 302 -6.12 -19.74 -0.28
N ILE A 303 -7.43 -19.59 -0.06
CA ILE A 303 -8.48 -20.17 -0.91
C ILE A 303 -8.45 -19.52 -2.30
N ALA A 304 -8.43 -18.18 -2.36
CA ALA A 304 -8.36 -17.45 -3.63
C ALA A 304 -7.14 -17.88 -4.45
N PHE A 305 -5.96 -18.00 -3.80
CA PHE A 305 -4.74 -18.45 -4.45
C PHE A 305 -4.90 -19.83 -5.07
N GLN A 306 -5.42 -20.79 -4.30
CA GLN A 306 -5.61 -22.16 -4.79
C GLN A 306 -6.58 -22.21 -5.97
N THR A 307 -7.72 -21.53 -5.86
CA THR A 307 -8.71 -21.45 -6.94
C THR A 307 -8.12 -20.84 -8.21
N ILE A 308 -7.37 -19.74 -8.10
CA ILE A 308 -6.70 -19.09 -9.23
C ILE A 308 -5.71 -20.05 -9.88
N VAL A 309 -4.85 -20.70 -9.09
CA VAL A 309 -3.85 -21.63 -9.62
C VAL A 309 -4.51 -22.79 -10.37
N CYS A 310 -5.59 -23.38 -9.83
CA CYS A 310 -6.34 -24.44 -10.52
C CYS A 310 -6.94 -23.94 -11.84
N LEU A 311 -7.60 -22.78 -11.84
CA LEU A 311 -8.17 -22.20 -13.05
C LEU A 311 -7.12 -21.91 -14.13
N GLU A 312 -5.96 -21.38 -13.75
CA GLU A 312 -4.88 -21.08 -14.68
C GLU A 312 -4.23 -22.36 -15.24
N GLU A 313 -4.16 -23.42 -14.45
CA GLU A 313 -3.65 -24.73 -14.89
C GLU A 313 -4.63 -25.44 -15.83
N GLU A 314 -5.94 -25.33 -15.59
CA GLU A 314 -6.96 -25.91 -16.47
C GLU A 314 -7.07 -25.14 -17.80
N THR A 315 -7.06 -23.82 -17.75
CA THR A 315 -7.28 -22.97 -18.92
C THR A 315 -6.01 -22.64 -19.70
N GLN A 316 -4.83 -22.83 -19.10
CA GLN A 316 -3.54 -22.37 -19.63
C GLN A 316 -3.52 -20.85 -19.92
N ARG A 317 -4.34 -20.08 -19.20
CA ARG A 317 -4.50 -18.63 -19.32
C ARG A 317 -4.47 -18.03 -17.93
N ARG A 318 -3.97 -16.80 -17.79
CA ARG A 318 -4.08 -16.07 -16.51
C ARG A 318 -5.53 -15.81 -16.15
N THR A 319 -5.82 -15.85 -14.86
CA THR A 319 -7.08 -15.37 -14.31
C THR A 319 -7.11 -13.82 -14.43
N PRO A 320 -8.13 -13.23 -15.06
CA PRO A 320 -8.28 -11.77 -15.16
C PRO A 320 -8.32 -11.12 -13.78
N MET A 321 -7.71 -9.94 -13.63
CA MET A 321 -7.69 -9.24 -12.34
C MET A 321 -9.08 -8.94 -11.75
N PRO A 322 -10.15 -8.65 -12.53
CA PRO A 322 -11.51 -8.56 -11.97
C PRO A 322 -11.96 -9.85 -11.27
N LEU A 323 -11.68 -11.02 -11.85
CA LEU A 323 -12.01 -12.32 -11.24
C LEU A 323 -11.10 -12.62 -10.03
N VAL A 324 -9.81 -12.28 -10.10
CA VAL A 324 -8.89 -12.39 -8.95
C VAL A 324 -9.42 -11.60 -7.74
N ARG A 325 -9.96 -10.39 -7.96
CA ARG A 325 -10.59 -9.57 -6.92
C ARG A 325 -11.84 -10.22 -6.34
N GLN A 326 -12.73 -10.74 -7.19
CA GLN A 326 -13.91 -11.48 -6.76
C GLN A 326 -13.58 -12.74 -5.95
N LEU A 327 -12.50 -13.43 -6.29
CA LEU A 327 -12.04 -14.62 -5.56
C LEU A 327 -11.41 -14.28 -4.21
N MET A 328 -10.73 -13.14 -4.09
CA MET A 328 -10.21 -12.65 -2.80
C MET A 328 -11.31 -12.17 -1.84
N ASP A 329 -12.49 -11.89 -2.39
CA ASP A 329 -13.69 -11.49 -1.67
C ASP A 329 -14.48 -12.71 -1.15
N THR A 330 -14.57 -13.78 -1.93
CA THR A 330 -15.60 -14.82 -1.72
C THR A 330 -15.56 -15.45 -0.33
N LYS A 331 -16.66 -15.28 0.41
CA LYS A 331 -17.08 -16.18 1.49
C LYS A 331 -17.22 -17.58 0.91
N ASN A 332 -16.83 -18.62 1.68
CA ASN A 332 -17.10 -20.04 1.45
C ASN A 332 -18.52 -20.28 0.90
N SER A 333 -18.66 -20.17 -0.40
CA SER A 333 -19.87 -20.49 -1.14
C SER A 333 -19.36 -21.48 -2.16
N ALA A 334 -19.78 -22.73 -2.00
CA ALA A 334 -19.37 -23.85 -2.84
C ALA A 334 -19.31 -23.41 -4.31
N ILE A 335 -18.11 -23.47 -4.88
CA ILE A 335 -17.92 -23.33 -6.32
C ILE A 335 -18.73 -24.48 -6.94
N PRO A 336 -19.70 -24.21 -7.83
CA PRO A 336 -20.37 -25.28 -8.56
C PRO A 336 -19.30 -25.95 -9.43
N MET A 337 -19.13 -27.25 -9.22
CA MET A 337 -18.33 -28.13 -10.09
C MET A 337 -18.86 -28.12 -11.53
#